data_AF-A0A8S3ZS33-F1
#
_entry.id   AF-A0A8S3ZS33-F1
#
_cell.length_a   1.000
_cell.length_b   1.000
_cell.length_c   1.000
_cell.angle_alpha   90.00
_cell.angle_beta   90.00
_cell.angle_gamma   90.00
#
_symmetry.space_group_name_H-M   'P 1'
#
loop_
_entity.id
_entity.type
_entity.pdbx_description
1 polymer ?
#
loop_
_entity_poly.entity_id
_entity_poly.type
_entity_poly.pdbx_seq_one_letter_code
_entity_poly.pdbx_strand_id
1 'polypeptide(L)'
;LTTGVPYWDWTQELYDLPELVRENVLPNPSGGKNLDNPWYQGDVRVGDKVYHTTRAIDARLYQRVAAGEHTDLFEQVLNSFEYTSFCQFEVQFEVAHNYIHSLVGGRSQYSLSSLEYTVYDPIFFLHHSNVERLFQIYNEVQKYRGFG
;
A
#
# COMPACT_ATOMS: atom_id res chain seq x y z
N LEU A 1 -3.64 4.61 -23.58
CA LEU A 1 -2.72 5.10 -22.54
C LEU A 1 -1.99 3.91 -21.95
N THR A 2 -0.65 3.91 -21.98
CA THR A 2 0.19 2.85 -21.38
C THR A 2 1.05 3.48 -20.29
N THR A 3 0.46 3.67 -19.12
CA THR A 3 1.18 4.12 -17.91
C THR A 3 1.40 2.90 -17.02
N GLY A 4 2.54 2.84 -16.34
CA GLY A 4 2.79 1.83 -15.30
C GLY A 4 1.80 1.93 -14.14
N VAL A 5 1.80 0.94 -13.25
CA VAL A 5 0.98 0.96 -12.04
C VAL A 5 1.39 2.17 -11.18
N PRO A 6 0.46 3.04 -10.74
CA PRO A 6 0.79 4.14 -9.86
C PRO A 6 1.11 3.63 -8.44
N TYR A 7 1.88 4.40 -7.68
CA TYR A 7 2.16 4.11 -6.28
C TYR A 7 1.25 4.90 -5.35
N TRP A 8 0.96 4.35 -4.17
CA TRP A 8 0.31 5.06 -3.07
C TRP A 8 1.34 5.37 -1.98
N ASP A 9 1.70 6.66 -1.83
CA ASP A 9 2.71 7.08 -0.87
C ASP A 9 2.14 7.20 0.55
N TRP A 10 2.23 6.09 1.30
CA TRP A 10 1.81 5.99 2.69
C TRP A 10 2.86 6.50 3.70
N THR A 11 3.98 7.09 3.24
CA THR A 11 4.95 7.76 4.13
C THR A 11 4.52 9.18 4.51
N GLN A 12 3.46 9.69 3.88
CA GLN A 12 2.89 11.01 4.16
C GLN A 12 1.75 10.92 5.17
N GLU A 13 1.34 12.06 5.76
CA GLU A 13 0.08 12.13 6.49
C GLU A 13 -1.11 11.86 5.55
N LEU A 14 -1.88 10.82 5.86
CA LEU A 14 -3.04 10.40 5.08
C LEU A 14 -4.33 10.87 5.74
N TYR A 15 -5.35 11.10 4.91
CA TYR A 15 -6.72 11.42 5.35
C TYR A 15 -7.71 10.34 4.93
N ASP A 16 -7.42 9.67 3.82
CA ASP A 16 -8.25 8.66 3.20
C ASP A 16 -7.36 7.71 2.38
N LEU A 17 -7.92 6.57 1.97
CA LEU A 17 -7.36 5.79 0.88
C LEU A 17 -7.41 6.59 -0.44
N PRO A 18 -6.53 6.28 -1.41
CA PRO A 18 -6.62 6.90 -2.74
C PRO A 18 -8.01 6.75 -3.33
N GLU A 19 -8.54 7.82 -3.92
CA GLU A 19 -9.89 7.83 -4.53
C GLU A 19 -10.08 6.66 -5.50
N LEU A 20 -9.03 6.33 -6.26
CA LEU A 20 -8.97 5.20 -7.18
C LEU A 20 -9.44 3.88 -6.57
N VAL A 21 -9.18 3.64 -5.28
CA VAL A 21 -9.54 2.38 -4.61
C VAL A 21 -10.68 2.55 -3.61
N ARG A 22 -11.07 3.79 -3.29
CA ARG A 22 -12.06 4.10 -2.24
C ARG A 22 -13.49 4.06 -2.75
N GLU A 23 -13.74 4.60 -3.94
CA GLU A 23 -15.10 4.70 -4.48
C GLU A 23 -15.52 3.37 -5.15
N ASN A 24 -16.74 2.90 -4.90
CA ASN A 24 -17.22 1.65 -5.50
C ASN A 24 -17.61 1.81 -6.99
N VAL A 25 -17.85 3.05 -7.43
CA VAL A 25 -18.20 3.38 -8.81
C VAL A 25 -17.43 4.61 -9.28
N LEU A 26 -17.09 4.65 -10.56
CA LEU A 26 -16.42 5.78 -11.21
C LEU A 26 -17.38 6.50 -12.18
N PRO A 27 -17.28 7.83 -12.32
CA PRO A 27 -18.00 8.56 -13.35
C PRO A 27 -17.66 8.02 -14.74
N ASN A 28 -18.67 7.85 -15.59
CA ASN A 28 -18.44 7.47 -16.98
C ASN A 28 -17.94 8.68 -17.79
N PRO A 29 -16.71 8.65 -18.35
CA PRO A 29 -16.15 9.79 -19.10
C PRO A 29 -16.98 10.16 -20.33
N SER A 30 -17.73 9.21 -20.89
CA SER A 30 -18.60 9.41 -22.05
C SER A 30 -20.01 9.89 -21.67
N GLY A 31 -20.27 10.14 -20.38
CA GLY A 31 -21.59 10.43 -19.83
C GLY A 31 -22.44 9.17 -19.59
N GLY A 32 -23.50 9.30 -18.79
CA GLY A 32 -24.41 8.21 -18.46
C GLY A 32 -24.20 7.62 -17.06
N LYS A 33 -24.59 6.35 -16.86
CA LYS A 33 -24.50 5.66 -15.56
C LYS A 33 -23.03 5.47 -15.16
N ASN A 34 -22.73 5.64 -13.88
CA ASN A 34 -21.43 5.31 -13.30
C ASN A 34 -21.06 3.83 -13.54
N LEU A 35 -19.77 3.57 -13.68
CA LEU A 35 -19.19 2.25 -13.93
C LEU A 35 -18.71 1.65 -12.61
N ASP A 36 -18.81 0.33 -12.45
CA ASP A 36 -18.21 -0.35 -11.31
C ASP A 36 -16.69 -0.14 -11.30
N ASN A 37 -16.13 0.21 -10.15
CA ASN A 37 -14.71 0.48 -10.03
C ASN A 37 -13.93 -0.83 -9.85
N PRO A 38 -13.10 -1.25 -10.83
CA PRO A 38 -12.33 -2.49 -10.72
C PRO A 38 -11.22 -2.43 -9.67
N TRP A 39 -10.93 -1.25 -9.12
CA TRP A 39 -9.92 -1.03 -8.08
C TRP A 39 -10.49 -1.05 -6.65
N TYR A 40 -11.82 -1.11 -6.52
CA TYR A 40 -12.49 -1.04 -5.22
C TYR A 40 -12.31 -2.31 -4.39
N GLN A 41 -12.47 -3.48 -5.00
CA GLN A 41 -12.32 -4.79 -4.35
C GLN A 41 -11.95 -5.86 -5.38
N GLY A 42 -11.43 -7.00 -4.92
CA GLY A 42 -11.10 -8.15 -5.74
C GLY A 42 -12.05 -9.34 -5.56
N ASP A 43 -12.06 -10.24 -6.55
CA ASP A 43 -12.83 -11.49 -6.49
C ASP A 43 -11.94 -12.69 -6.16
N VAL A 44 -12.28 -13.41 -5.09
CA VAL A 44 -11.63 -14.66 -4.68
C VAL A 44 -12.57 -15.83 -4.98
N ARG A 45 -12.17 -16.72 -5.89
CA ARG A 45 -12.96 -17.91 -6.26
C ARG A 45 -12.48 -19.14 -5.49
N VAL A 46 -13.37 -19.76 -4.71
CA VAL A 46 -13.10 -20.99 -3.97
C VAL A 46 -14.20 -22.01 -4.27
N GLY A 47 -13.90 -22.97 -5.15
CA GLY A 47 -14.90 -23.84 -5.74
C GLY A 47 -15.94 -23.03 -6.53
N ASP A 48 -17.22 -23.28 -6.27
CA ASP A 48 -18.34 -22.57 -6.92
C ASP A 48 -18.70 -21.23 -6.25
N LYS A 49 -18.00 -20.84 -5.18
CA LYS A 49 -18.27 -19.60 -4.44
C LYS A 49 -17.31 -18.50 -4.86
N VAL A 50 -17.86 -17.29 -5.01
CA VAL A 50 -17.10 -16.04 -5.17
C VAL A 50 -17.20 -15.27 -3.86
N TYR A 51 -16.05 -14.94 -3.29
CA TYR A 51 -15.91 -14.02 -2.17
C TYR A 51 -15.29 -12.73 -2.69
N HIS A 52 -15.53 -11.61 -2.00
CA HIS A 52 -14.90 -10.34 -2.34
C HIS A 52 -13.88 -9.97 -1.27
N THR A 53 -12.77 -9.37 -1.69
CA THR A 53 -11.82 -8.82 -0.72
C THR A 53 -12.47 -7.67 0.04
N THR A 54 -12.07 -7.51 1.29
CA THR A 54 -12.60 -6.47 2.17
C THR A 54 -11.44 -5.77 2.86
N ARG A 55 -11.64 -4.49 3.13
CA ARG A 55 -10.69 -3.64 3.83
C ARG A 55 -11.36 -3.09 5.08
N ALA A 56 -10.72 -3.24 6.22
CA ALA A 56 -11.20 -2.74 7.50
C ALA A 56 -10.12 -1.81 8.06
N ILE A 57 -10.15 -0.58 7.58
CA ILE A 57 -9.07 0.40 7.80
C ILE A 57 -8.96 0.75 9.28
N ASP A 58 -7.76 0.57 9.83
CA ASP A 58 -7.40 0.94 11.17
C ASP A 58 -7.10 2.46 11.25
N ALA A 59 -7.63 3.12 12.28
CA ALA A 59 -7.47 4.57 12.46
C ALA A 59 -6.01 5.01 12.58
N ARG A 60 -5.09 4.11 12.97
CA ARG A 60 -3.65 4.38 13.02
C ARG A 60 -3.04 4.69 11.63
N LEU A 61 -3.69 4.29 10.53
CA LEU A 61 -3.26 4.68 9.18
C LEU A 61 -3.31 6.20 8.97
N TYR A 62 -4.21 6.88 9.67
CA TYR A 62 -4.46 8.32 9.53
C TYR A 62 -3.87 9.12 10.70
N GLN A 63 -2.69 8.69 11.17
CA GLN A 63 -1.95 9.38 12.23
C GLN A 63 -1.76 10.86 11.89
N ARG A 64 -2.02 11.72 12.87
CA ARG A 64 -1.83 13.16 12.80
C ARG A 64 -0.62 13.54 13.62
N VAL A 65 0.26 14.36 13.06
CA VAL A 65 1.49 14.78 13.73
C VAL A 65 1.59 16.31 13.77
N ALA A 66 2.40 16.82 14.70
CA ALA A 66 2.65 18.25 14.81
C ALA A 66 3.56 18.74 13.67
N ALA A 67 3.59 20.04 13.43
CA ALA A 67 4.49 20.61 12.43
C ALA A 67 5.96 20.31 12.77
N GLY A 68 6.67 19.68 11.83
CA GLY A 68 8.07 19.28 12.01
C GLY A 68 8.26 17.86 12.53
N GLU A 69 7.19 17.16 12.88
CA GLU A 69 7.21 15.74 13.27
C GLU A 69 6.83 14.84 12.08
N HIS A 70 7.11 13.54 12.20
CA HIS A 70 6.80 12.55 11.18
C HIS A 70 5.89 11.43 11.72
N THR A 71 5.16 10.78 10.80
CA THR A 71 4.32 9.63 11.15
C THR A 71 5.17 8.41 11.50
N ASP A 72 4.62 7.46 12.25
CA ASP A 72 5.30 6.22 12.63
C ASP A 72 5.72 5.42 11.38
N LEU A 73 4.93 5.47 10.30
CA LEU A 73 5.26 4.82 9.03
C LEU A 73 6.45 5.47 8.34
N PHE A 74 6.52 6.81 8.35
CA PHE A 74 7.68 7.53 7.82
C PHE A 74 8.93 7.18 8.61
N GLU A 75 8.87 7.23 9.94
CA GLU A 75 10.00 6.94 10.82
C GLU A 75 10.50 5.50 10.67
N GLN A 76 9.60 4.52 10.52
CA GLN A 76 9.99 3.13 10.25
C GLN A 76 10.76 2.98 8.94
N VAL A 77 10.33 3.66 7.87
CA VAL A 77 11.03 3.65 6.57
C VAL A 77 12.36 4.41 6.65
N LEU A 78 12.39 5.56 7.34
CA LEU A 78 13.61 6.33 7.52
C LEU A 78 14.66 5.51 8.27
N ASN A 79 14.26 4.88 9.38
CA ASN A 79 15.11 3.99 10.16
C ASN A 79 15.63 2.80 9.32
N SER A 80 14.81 2.20 8.44
CA SER A 80 15.31 1.12 7.58
C SER A 80 16.39 1.61 6.62
N PHE A 81 16.30 2.85 6.12
CA PHE A 81 17.29 3.45 5.22
C PHE A 81 18.62 3.80 5.89
N GLU A 82 18.70 3.79 7.23
CA GLU A 82 19.97 4.03 7.94
C GLU A 82 20.94 2.85 7.81
N TYR A 83 20.42 1.63 7.64
CA TYR A 83 21.24 0.43 7.52
C TYR A 83 21.95 0.37 6.16
N THR A 84 23.24 0.04 6.16
CA THR A 84 24.01 -0.17 4.92
C THR A 84 24.01 -1.62 4.45
N SER A 85 23.77 -2.57 5.36
CA SER A 85 23.62 -3.97 5.03
C SER A 85 22.22 -4.22 4.48
N PHE A 86 22.13 -4.81 3.28
CA PHE A 86 20.86 -5.19 2.67
C PHE A 86 20.03 -6.07 3.62
N CYS A 87 20.64 -7.04 4.30
CA CYS A 87 19.91 -7.94 5.20
C CYS A 87 19.32 -7.21 6.41
N GLN A 88 19.93 -6.13 6.87
CA GLN A 88 19.38 -5.35 7.99
C GLN A 88 18.31 -4.39 7.51
N PHE A 89 18.54 -3.72 6.37
CA PHE A 89 17.54 -2.89 5.70
C PHE A 89 16.24 -3.68 5.47
N GLU A 90 16.36 -4.86 4.85
CA GLU A 90 15.21 -5.64 4.39
C GLU A 90 14.31 -6.06 5.55
N VAL A 91 14.89 -6.55 6.66
CA VAL A 91 14.13 -6.91 7.87
C VAL A 91 13.35 -5.72 8.43
N GLN A 92 13.95 -4.53 8.52
CA GLN A 92 13.24 -3.36 9.05
C GLN A 92 12.20 -2.83 8.06
N PHE A 93 12.52 -2.87 6.77
CA PHE A 93 11.63 -2.39 5.72
C PHE A 93 10.40 -3.29 5.55
N GLU A 94 10.58 -4.62 5.68
CA GLU A 94 9.49 -5.59 5.67
C GLU A 94 8.51 -5.36 6.83
N VAL A 95 8.98 -4.93 8.00
CA VAL A 95 8.11 -4.57 9.13
C VAL A 95 7.17 -3.42 8.76
N ALA A 96 7.70 -2.34 8.17
CA ALA A 96 6.89 -1.20 7.73
C ALA A 96 5.89 -1.61 6.63
N HIS A 97 6.34 -2.43 5.68
CA HIS A 97 5.52 -3.01 4.62
C HIS A 97 4.36 -3.85 5.19
N ASN A 98 4.64 -4.79 6.08
CA ASN A 98 3.64 -5.65 6.72
C ASN A 98 2.65 -4.87 7.60
N TYR A 99 3.07 -3.72 8.13
CA TYR A 99 2.19 -2.87 8.90
C TYR A 99 1.05 -2.29 8.04
N ILE A 100 1.32 -1.89 6.79
CA ILE A 100 0.26 -1.46 5.86
C ILE A 100 -0.74 -2.58 5.57
N HIS A 101 -0.25 -3.79 5.31
CA HIS A 101 -1.12 -4.96 5.13
C HIS A 101 -2.09 -5.13 6.30
N SER A 102 -1.58 -4.99 7.53
CA SER A 102 -2.36 -5.08 8.77
C SER A 102 -3.35 -3.91 8.95
N LEU A 103 -2.90 -2.67 8.70
CA LEU A 103 -3.70 -1.45 8.86
C LEU A 103 -4.85 -1.37 7.85
N VAL A 104 -4.70 -1.95 6.67
CA VAL A 104 -5.72 -1.90 5.61
C VAL A 104 -6.63 -3.14 5.65
N GLY A 105 -6.08 -4.33 5.88
CA GLY A 105 -6.84 -5.58 5.77
C GLY A 105 -7.74 -5.88 6.97
N GLY A 106 -7.35 -5.46 8.17
CA GLY A 106 -8.07 -5.78 9.41
C GLY A 106 -8.16 -7.29 9.66
N ARG A 107 -9.33 -7.79 10.10
CA ARG A 107 -9.51 -9.18 10.58
C ARG A 107 -10.20 -10.13 9.61
N SER A 108 -10.59 -9.67 8.42
CA SER A 108 -11.29 -10.51 7.45
C SER A 108 -10.34 -11.51 6.80
N GLN A 109 -10.83 -12.73 6.53
CA GLN A 109 -10.05 -13.76 5.85
C GLN A 109 -9.62 -13.32 4.45
N TYR A 110 -10.52 -12.73 3.68
CA TYR A 110 -10.26 -12.25 2.32
C TYR A 110 -9.90 -10.75 2.39
N SER A 111 -8.67 -10.46 2.81
CA SER A 111 -8.19 -9.09 3.02
C SER A 111 -6.69 -8.96 2.80
N LEU A 112 -6.19 -7.74 2.88
CA LEU A 112 -4.75 -7.47 2.84
C LEU A 112 -3.96 -8.09 3.99
N SER A 113 -4.61 -8.41 5.11
CA SER A 113 -3.95 -9.04 6.26
C SER A 113 -3.69 -10.53 6.05
N SER A 114 -4.31 -11.15 5.04
CA SER A 114 -4.10 -12.56 4.73
C SER A 114 -3.06 -12.71 3.64
N LEU A 115 -1.94 -13.37 3.96
CA LEU A 115 -0.88 -13.66 2.98
C LEU A 115 -1.42 -14.42 1.75
N GLU A 116 -2.39 -15.31 1.95
CA GLU A 116 -2.97 -16.14 0.88
C GLU A 116 -3.85 -15.33 -0.08
N TYR A 117 -4.50 -14.28 0.42
CA TYR A 117 -5.53 -13.55 -0.32
C TYR A 117 -5.21 -12.09 -0.61
N THR A 118 -4.13 -11.55 -0.04
CA THR A 118 -3.82 -10.12 -0.14
C THR A 118 -3.64 -9.65 -1.58
N VAL A 119 -3.13 -10.50 -2.47
CA VAL A 119 -2.89 -10.17 -3.89
C VAL A 119 -4.17 -9.98 -4.70
N TYR A 120 -5.31 -10.51 -4.21
CA TYR A 120 -6.59 -10.37 -4.91
C TYR A 120 -7.13 -8.95 -4.80
N ASP A 121 -6.78 -8.20 -3.76
CA ASP A 121 -7.26 -6.84 -3.56
C ASP A 121 -6.43 -5.84 -4.39
N PRO A 122 -7.04 -5.04 -5.30
CA PRO A 122 -6.29 -4.17 -6.22
C PRO A 122 -5.36 -3.15 -5.55
N ILE A 123 -5.64 -2.71 -4.30
CA ILE A 123 -4.76 -1.77 -3.59
C ILE A 123 -3.38 -2.38 -3.29
N PHE A 124 -3.27 -3.72 -3.28
CA PHE A 124 -2.00 -4.44 -3.18
C PHE A 124 -0.97 -3.91 -4.18
N PHE A 125 -1.38 -3.71 -5.43
CA PHE A 125 -0.45 -3.26 -6.47
C PHE A 125 -0.01 -1.81 -6.28
N LEU A 126 -0.88 -0.93 -5.78
CA LEU A 126 -0.50 0.45 -5.44
C LEU A 126 0.47 0.51 -4.26
N HIS A 127 0.21 -0.34 -3.25
CA HIS A 127 1.06 -0.48 -2.09
C HIS A 127 2.46 -1.01 -2.48
N HIS A 128 2.52 -2.10 -3.23
CA HIS A 128 3.79 -2.72 -3.67
C HIS A 128 4.53 -1.88 -4.70
N SER A 129 3.84 -1.07 -5.50
CA SER A 129 4.49 -0.05 -6.33
C SER A 129 5.20 1.00 -5.48
N ASN A 130 4.64 1.41 -4.33
CA ASN A 130 5.33 2.30 -3.40
C ASN A 130 6.50 1.60 -2.69
N VAL A 131 6.35 0.33 -2.31
CA VAL A 131 7.42 -0.49 -1.71
C VAL A 131 8.61 -0.59 -2.66
N GLU A 132 8.37 -0.87 -3.95
CA GLU A 132 9.42 -0.90 -4.97
C GLU A 132 10.07 0.48 -5.15
N ARG A 133 9.27 1.55 -5.21
CA ARG A 133 9.80 2.92 -5.27
C ARG A 133 10.74 3.21 -4.09
N LEU A 134 10.34 2.88 -2.86
CA LEU A 134 11.15 3.08 -1.66
C LEU A 134 12.43 2.23 -1.69
N PHE A 135 12.35 0.99 -2.16
CA PHE A 135 13.54 0.16 -2.36
C PHE A 135 14.52 0.78 -3.37
N GLN A 136 14.02 1.40 -4.45
CA GLN A 136 14.89 2.12 -5.38
C GLN A 136 15.53 3.36 -4.74
N ILE A 137 14.79 4.10 -3.90
CA ILE A 137 15.37 5.23 -3.15
C ILE A 137 16.50 4.73 -2.24
N TYR A 138 16.30 3.62 -1.52
CA TYR A 138 17.35 2.99 -0.73
C TYR A 138 18.58 2.66 -1.58
N ASN A 139 18.42 2.02 -2.74
CA ASN A 139 19.54 1.72 -3.64
C ASN A 139 20.30 2.99 -4.08
N GLU A 140 19.59 4.08 -4.36
CA GLU A 140 20.24 5.36 -4.69
C GLU A 140 21.01 5.93 -3.49
N VAL A 141 20.44 5.90 -2.28
CA VAL A 141 21.13 6.30 -1.03
C VAL A 141 22.41 5.48 -0.84
N GLN A 142 22.38 4.19 -1.12
CA GLN A 142 23.54 3.32 -1.02
C GLN A 142 24.65 3.70 -2.01
N LYS A 143 24.29 4.05 -3.26
CA LYS A 143 25.25 4.58 -4.24
C LYS A 143 25.91 5.88 -3.75
N TYR A 144 25.14 6.79 -3.16
CA TYR A 144 25.70 8.02 -2.55
C TYR A 144 26.65 7.75 -1.39
N ARG A 145 26.46 6.63 -0.68
CA ARG A 145 27.35 6.16 0.40
C ARG A 145 28.57 5.40 -0.11
N GLY A 146 28.70 5.18 -1.42
CA GLY A 146 29.80 4.44 -2.04
C GLY A 146 29.59 2.93 -2.15
N PHE A 147 28.36 2.45 -1.98
CA PHE A 147 27.96 1.05 -2.22
C PHE A 147 27.20 0.98 -3.55
N GLY A 148 27.87 0.56 -4.64
CA GLY A 148 27.27 0.49 -5.97
C GLY A 148 28.11 -0.32 -6.96
#